data_AF-A0A521ILU1-F1
#
_entry.id   AF-A0A521ILU1-F1
#
_cell.length_a   1.000
_cell.length_b   1.000
_cell.length_c   1.000
_cell.angle_alpha   90.00
_cell.angle_beta   90.00
_cell.angle_gamma   90.00
#
_symmetry.space_group_name_H-M   'P 1'
#
loop_
_entity.id
_entity.type
_entity.pdbx_description
1 polymer ?
#
loop_
_entity_poly.entity_id
_entity_poly.type
_entity_poly.pdbx_seq_one_letter_code
_entity_poly.pdbx_strand_id
1 'polypeptide(L)'
;IADTIDELVNSFNVEIDKQREFTAEYDKTYLHVNELEQRYIRLVNRMPQVKEYYLINPEYEKKLEEANTNVNTMMMVKRSLDAFLHSATKQPYSVLVEKVMQLQSESKKVEVLVREFQTYIESLRVIVEDGFAICKVLFLRFKELEVTLRKLNVPSYVQNFEQDFDSGYAMISDISTIIRERPIDVSQVEVLTNELRALATRLEDVITTDVKYAHSAEEVIVSLNAFRPQFSELHAKLRDEEQRFFNGLFKHTYENSIEQLKKYQNRKQ
;
A
#
# COMPACT_ATOMS: atom_id res chain seq x y z
N ILE A 1 -55.10 32.41 29.72
CA ILE A 1 -54.59 33.77 29.40
C ILE A 1 -53.16 33.93 29.92
N ALA A 2 -52.87 33.64 31.20
CA ALA A 2 -51.49 33.63 31.71
C ALA A 2 -50.62 32.57 31.00
N ASP A 3 -51.06 31.31 30.96
CA ASP A 3 -50.31 30.22 30.31
C ASP A 3 -50.01 30.48 28.82
N THR A 4 -50.95 31.08 28.10
CA THR A 4 -50.80 31.46 26.68
C THR A 4 -49.83 32.62 26.45
N ILE A 5 -49.68 33.51 27.45
CA ILE A 5 -48.70 34.61 27.39
C ILE A 5 -47.30 34.07 27.72
N ASP A 6 -47.20 33.16 28.68
CA ASP A 6 -45.95 32.51 29.04
C ASP A 6 -45.41 31.63 27.90
N GLU A 7 -46.27 30.90 27.18
CA GLU A 7 -45.91 30.19 25.94
C GLU A 7 -45.40 31.14 24.84
N LEU A 8 -46.03 32.30 24.68
CA LEU A 8 -45.63 33.30 23.68
C LEU A 8 -44.25 33.88 24.01
N VAL A 9 -44.00 34.23 25.27
CA VAL A 9 -42.70 34.74 25.75
C VAL A 9 -41.61 33.68 25.59
N ASN A 10 -41.90 32.42 25.88
CA ASN A 10 -40.97 31.31 25.66
C ASN A 10 -40.63 31.14 24.18
N SER A 11 -41.63 31.21 23.27
CA SER A 11 -41.37 31.13 21.82
C SER A 11 -40.51 32.29 21.30
N PHE A 12 -40.67 33.49 21.87
CA PHE A 12 -39.90 34.67 21.49
C PHE A 12 -38.44 34.58 21.97
N ASN A 13 -38.22 34.07 23.19
CA ASN A 13 -36.88 33.83 23.72
C ASN A 13 -36.12 32.78 22.88
N VAL A 14 -36.81 31.69 22.48
CA VAL A 14 -36.24 30.68 21.57
C VAL A 14 -35.81 31.32 20.25
N GLU A 15 -36.62 32.22 19.70
CA GLU A 15 -36.30 32.88 18.43
C GLU A 15 -35.11 33.86 18.55
N ILE A 16 -34.95 34.56 19.68
CA ILE A 16 -33.78 35.40 19.97
C ILE A 16 -32.50 34.53 20.06
N ASP A 17 -32.59 33.38 20.71
CA ASP A 17 -31.46 32.45 20.80
C ASP A 17 -31.11 31.88 19.41
N LYS A 18 -32.11 31.53 18.60
CA LYS A 18 -31.92 31.07 17.22
C LYS A 18 -31.36 32.16 16.30
N GLN A 19 -31.69 33.43 16.51
CA GLN A 19 -31.07 34.54 15.78
C GLN A 19 -29.58 34.65 16.06
N ARG A 20 -29.17 34.50 17.33
CA ARG A 20 -27.74 34.50 17.72
C ARG A 20 -27.00 33.31 17.12
N GLU A 21 -27.60 32.12 17.17
CA GLU A 21 -27.05 30.90 16.58
C GLU A 21 -26.89 31.04 15.06
N PHE A 22 -27.91 31.55 14.37
CA PHE A 22 -27.88 31.79 12.94
C PHE A 22 -26.74 32.75 12.55
N THR A 23 -26.61 33.88 13.25
CA THR A 23 -25.58 34.89 12.93
C THR A 23 -24.16 34.35 13.14
N ALA A 24 -23.96 33.44 14.10
CA ALA A 24 -22.67 32.84 14.38
C ALA A 24 -22.27 31.74 13.37
N GLU A 25 -23.21 30.87 12.99
CA GLU A 25 -22.91 29.69 12.17
C GLU A 25 -23.12 29.90 10.65
N TYR A 26 -23.92 30.90 10.25
CA TYR A 26 -24.25 31.15 8.85
C TYR A 26 -23.01 31.49 8.02
N ASP A 27 -22.24 32.52 8.41
CA ASP A 27 -21.09 32.97 7.62
C ASP A 27 -20.03 31.87 7.47
N LYS A 28 -19.78 31.12 8.55
CA LYS A 28 -18.84 30.01 8.58
C LYS A 28 -19.29 28.87 7.66
N THR A 29 -20.56 28.46 7.77
CA THR A 29 -21.11 27.37 6.94
C THR A 29 -21.16 27.78 5.47
N TYR A 30 -21.51 29.03 5.18
CA TYR A 30 -21.57 29.55 3.81
C TYR A 30 -20.19 29.62 3.15
N LEU A 31 -19.18 30.10 3.88
CA LEU A 31 -17.79 30.09 3.41
C LEU A 31 -17.29 28.65 3.16
N HIS A 32 -17.53 27.73 4.09
CA HIS A 32 -17.14 26.31 3.94
C HIS A 32 -17.75 25.67 2.69
N VAL A 33 -19.04 25.89 2.45
CA VAL A 33 -19.74 25.37 1.27
C VAL A 33 -19.15 25.93 -0.02
N ASN A 34 -18.82 27.23 -0.07
CA ASN A 34 -18.18 27.83 -1.25
C ASN A 34 -16.79 27.25 -1.52
N GLU A 35 -15.97 27.06 -0.48
CA GLU A 35 -14.66 26.43 -0.63
C GLU A 35 -14.78 24.99 -1.11
N LEU A 36 -15.74 24.24 -0.58
CA LEU A 36 -15.99 22.86 -0.94
C LEU A 36 -16.47 22.73 -2.39
N GLU A 37 -17.34 23.63 -2.84
CA GLU A 37 -17.79 23.73 -4.23
C GLU A 37 -16.60 23.97 -5.17
N GLN A 38 -15.73 24.93 -4.85
CA GLN A 38 -14.53 25.17 -5.65
C GLN A 38 -13.57 23.98 -5.67
N ARG A 39 -13.39 23.28 -4.53
CA ARG A 39 -12.57 22.05 -4.46
C ARG A 39 -13.15 20.94 -5.34
N TYR A 40 -14.47 20.76 -5.31
CA TYR A 40 -15.16 19.79 -6.14
C TYR A 40 -15.03 20.11 -7.64
N ILE A 41 -15.23 21.37 -8.05
CA ILE A 41 -15.06 21.78 -9.45
C ILE A 41 -13.63 21.54 -9.93
N ARG A 42 -12.62 21.87 -9.11
CA ARG A 42 -11.22 21.57 -9.42
C ARG A 42 -10.97 20.07 -9.58
N LEU A 43 -11.57 19.24 -8.73
CA LEU A 43 -11.48 17.78 -8.82
C LEU A 43 -12.08 17.28 -10.14
N VAL A 44 -13.33 17.65 -10.44
CA VAL A 44 -14.04 17.25 -11.66
C VAL A 44 -13.29 17.67 -12.92
N ASN A 45 -12.74 18.89 -12.95
CA ASN A 45 -11.96 19.36 -14.10
C ASN A 45 -10.65 18.60 -14.28
N ARG A 46 -10.10 18.02 -13.22
CA ARG A 46 -8.88 17.20 -13.25
C ARG A 46 -9.16 15.75 -13.61
N MET A 47 -10.39 15.26 -13.42
CA MET A 47 -10.77 13.86 -13.70
C MET A 47 -10.50 13.40 -15.14
N PRO A 48 -10.78 14.19 -16.21
CA PRO A 48 -10.45 13.78 -17.57
C PRO A 48 -8.96 13.49 -17.76
N GLN A 49 -8.10 14.31 -17.14
CA GLN A 49 -6.65 14.08 -17.17
C GLN A 49 -6.32 12.79 -16.41
N VAL A 50 -6.88 12.59 -15.21
CA VAL A 50 -6.64 11.34 -14.45
C VAL A 50 -7.07 10.10 -15.25
N LYS A 51 -8.22 10.15 -15.95
CA LYS A 51 -8.71 9.06 -16.81
C LYS A 51 -7.83 8.77 -18.03
N GLU A 52 -7.07 9.75 -18.51
CA GLU A 52 -6.11 9.57 -19.60
C GLU A 52 -4.88 8.76 -19.14
N TYR A 53 -4.46 8.95 -17.89
CA TYR A 53 -3.26 8.33 -17.33
C TYR A 53 -3.54 7.05 -16.55
N TYR A 54 -4.70 6.93 -15.90
CA TYR A 54 -5.01 5.84 -14.98
C TYR A 54 -6.36 5.21 -15.28
N LEU A 55 -6.42 3.89 -15.18
CA LEU A 55 -7.68 3.16 -15.21
C LEU A 55 -8.36 3.33 -13.85
N ILE A 56 -9.46 4.07 -13.84
CA ILE A 56 -10.24 4.30 -12.62
C ILE A 56 -11.09 3.06 -12.34
N ASN A 57 -11.05 2.56 -11.09
CA ASN A 57 -11.88 1.45 -10.68
C ASN A 57 -13.38 1.84 -10.79
N PRO A 58 -14.25 1.00 -11.39
CA PRO A 58 -15.69 1.26 -11.54
C PRO A 58 -16.42 1.64 -10.24
N GLU A 59 -15.96 1.17 -9.08
CA GLU A 59 -16.53 1.54 -7.79
C GLU A 59 -16.34 3.03 -7.47
N TYR A 60 -15.16 3.57 -7.81
CA TYR A 60 -14.88 5.00 -7.65
C TYR A 60 -15.59 5.85 -8.70
N GLU A 61 -15.95 5.29 -9.85
CA GLU A 61 -16.81 6.00 -10.80
C GLU A 61 -18.23 6.18 -10.24
N LYS A 62 -18.81 5.13 -9.63
CA LYS A 62 -20.10 5.22 -8.93
C LYS A 62 -20.08 6.22 -7.78
N LYS A 63 -19.03 6.18 -6.95
CA LYS A 63 -18.86 7.14 -5.86
C LYS A 63 -18.77 8.59 -6.37
N LEU A 64 -18.30 8.82 -7.60
CA LEU A 64 -18.19 10.16 -8.18
C LEU A 64 -19.57 10.65 -8.62
N GLU A 65 -20.39 9.76 -9.16
CA GLU A 65 -21.81 10.03 -9.44
C GLU A 65 -22.57 10.34 -8.15
N GLU A 66 -22.36 9.55 -7.09
CA GLU A 66 -22.91 9.83 -5.76
C GLU A 66 -22.46 11.20 -5.23
N ALA A 67 -21.17 11.54 -5.37
CA ALA A 67 -20.65 12.85 -4.99
C ALA A 67 -21.34 13.98 -5.79
N ASN A 68 -21.57 13.79 -7.09
CA ASN A 68 -22.30 14.76 -7.92
C ASN A 68 -23.73 14.96 -7.42
N THR A 69 -24.46 13.88 -7.10
CA THR A 69 -25.81 13.99 -6.55
C THR A 69 -25.83 14.72 -5.20
N ASN A 70 -24.89 14.43 -4.31
CA ASN A 70 -24.77 15.10 -3.01
C ASN A 70 -24.40 16.58 -3.15
N VAL A 71 -23.50 16.93 -4.07
CA VAL A 71 -23.15 18.33 -4.38
C VAL A 71 -24.36 19.08 -4.92
N ASN A 72 -25.12 18.49 -5.85
CA ASN A 72 -26.34 19.11 -6.38
C ASN A 72 -27.38 19.33 -5.27
N THR A 73 -27.53 18.38 -4.35
CA THR A 73 -28.43 18.48 -3.20
C THR A 73 -28.00 19.60 -2.25
N MET A 74 -26.71 19.67 -1.93
CA MET A 74 -26.11 20.77 -1.15
C MET A 74 -26.34 22.14 -1.83
N MET A 75 -26.13 22.24 -3.14
CA MET A 75 -26.38 23.46 -3.90
C MET A 75 -27.86 23.86 -3.92
N MET A 76 -28.78 22.90 -3.97
CA MET A 76 -30.22 23.18 -3.85
C MET A 76 -30.57 23.74 -2.47
N VAL A 77 -30.02 23.18 -1.39
CA VAL A 77 -30.22 23.68 -0.03
C VAL A 77 -29.65 25.09 0.13
N LYS A 78 -28.46 25.36 -0.42
CA LYS A 78 -27.85 26.71 -0.46
C LYS A 78 -28.75 27.71 -1.18
N ARG A 79 -29.24 27.38 -2.38
CA ARG A 79 -30.17 28.25 -3.14
C ARG A 79 -31.49 28.46 -2.40
N SER A 80 -32.00 27.45 -1.71
CA SER A 80 -33.20 27.58 -0.87
C SER A 80 -32.96 28.53 0.31
N LEU A 81 -31.79 28.47 0.94
CA LEU A 81 -31.41 29.38 2.02
C LEU A 81 -31.29 30.82 1.50
N ASP A 82 -30.65 31.01 0.34
CA ASP A 82 -30.56 32.32 -0.32
C ASP A 82 -31.96 32.87 -0.65
N ALA A 83 -32.87 32.02 -1.15
CA ALA A 83 -34.24 32.41 -1.45
C ALA A 83 -35.00 32.85 -0.19
N PHE A 84 -34.83 32.17 0.95
CA PHE A 84 -35.46 32.58 2.21
C PHE A 84 -34.91 33.90 2.74
N LEU A 85 -33.61 34.14 2.61
CA LEU A 85 -32.96 35.38 3.05
C LEU A 85 -33.35 36.60 2.21
N HIS A 86 -33.51 36.43 0.90
CA HIS A 86 -33.88 37.51 -0.03
C HIS A 86 -35.39 37.60 -0.29
N SER A 87 -36.20 36.73 0.31
CA SER A 87 -37.65 36.78 0.16
C SER A 87 -38.23 38.04 0.81
N ALA A 88 -39.26 38.62 0.19
CA ALA A 88 -39.95 39.80 0.72
C ALA A 88 -40.65 39.52 2.07
N THR A 89 -40.96 38.26 2.36
CA THR A 89 -41.55 37.78 3.62
C THR A 89 -40.46 37.20 4.53
N LYS A 90 -40.05 37.96 5.55
CA LYS A 90 -39.07 37.48 6.55
C LYS A 90 -39.56 36.18 7.19
N GLN A 91 -38.77 35.12 7.01
CA GLN A 91 -39.02 33.82 7.64
C GLN A 91 -38.51 33.82 9.08
N PRO A 92 -39.10 32.99 9.97
CA PRO A 92 -38.55 32.77 11.31
C PRO A 92 -37.10 32.25 11.27
N TYR A 93 -36.26 32.76 12.16
CA TYR A 93 -34.88 32.32 12.42
C TYR A 93 -34.81 30.85 12.81
N SER A 94 -35.81 30.31 13.51
CA SER A 94 -35.91 28.86 13.76
C SER A 94 -35.84 28.02 12.48
N VAL A 95 -36.54 28.43 11.41
CA VAL A 95 -36.52 27.77 10.09
C VAL A 95 -35.18 28.00 9.38
N LEU A 96 -34.60 29.19 9.51
CA LEU A 96 -33.29 29.51 8.93
C LEU A 96 -32.16 28.68 9.57
N VAL A 97 -32.17 28.50 10.89
CA VAL A 97 -31.20 27.65 11.60
C VAL A 97 -31.34 26.19 11.17
N GLU A 98 -32.56 25.66 11.04
CA GLU A 98 -32.77 24.30 10.55
C GLU A 98 -32.16 24.10 9.15
N LYS A 99 -32.32 25.09 8.25
CA LYS A 99 -31.70 25.05 6.92
C LYS A 99 -30.18 25.18 6.95
N VAL A 100 -29.62 25.97 7.86
CA VAL A 100 -28.16 26.03 8.06
C VAL A 100 -27.62 24.70 8.57
N MET A 101 -28.30 24.06 9.53
CA MET A 101 -27.92 22.72 10.02
C MET A 101 -28.05 21.65 8.93
N GLN A 102 -29.10 21.73 8.11
CA GLN A 102 -29.26 20.86 6.93
C GLN A 102 -28.09 21.05 5.95
N LEU A 103 -27.73 22.30 5.63
CA LEU A 103 -26.60 22.62 4.75
C LEU A 103 -25.27 22.13 5.34
N GLN A 104 -25.08 22.26 6.65
CA GLN A 104 -23.91 21.75 7.36
C GLN A 104 -23.81 20.22 7.30
N SER A 105 -24.93 19.51 7.46
CA SER A 105 -24.97 18.05 7.33
C SER A 105 -24.61 17.60 5.92
N GLU A 106 -25.21 18.21 4.89
CA GLU A 106 -24.94 17.85 3.49
C GLU A 106 -23.52 18.21 3.05
N SER A 107 -23.00 19.37 3.48
CA SER A 107 -21.61 19.75 3.21
C SER A 107 -20.60 18.78 3.83
N LYS A 108 -20.86 18.26 5.03
CA LYS A 108 -20.00 17.26 5.66
C LYS A 108 -19.96 15.94 4.88
N LYS A 109 -21.09 15.50 4.31
CA LYS A 109 -21.12 14.30 3.45
C LYS A 109 -20.28 14.50 2.19
N VAL A 110 -20.44 15.65 1.54
CA VAL A 110 -19.66 16.00 0.34
C VAL A 110 -18.17 16.12 0.68
N GLU A 111 -17.81 16.70 1.82
CA GLU A 111 -16.43 16.85 2.26
C GLU A 111 -15.71 15.50 2.44
N VAL A 112 -16.38 14.54 3.09
CA VAL A 112 -15.85 13.17 3.24
C VAL A 112 -15.59 12.55 1.88
N LEU A 113 -16.57 12.60 0.96
CA LEU A 113 -16.42 12.03 -0.37
C LEU A 113 -15.30 12.70 -1.17
N VAL A 114 -15.25 14.04 -1.20
CA VAL A 114 -14.20 14.79 -1.91
C VAL A 114 -12.81 14.42 -1.36
N ARG A 115 -12.68 14.27 -0.04
CA ARG A 115 -11.42 13.88 0.59
C ARG A 115 -11.01 12.45 0.23
N GLU A 116 -11.95 11.50 0.30
CA GLU A 116 -11.70 10.11 -0.11
C GLU A 116 -11.22 10.04 -1.57
N PHE A 117 -11.85 10.79 -2.47
CA PHE A 117 -11.43 10.86 -3.87
C PHE A 117 -10.04 11.47 -4.05
N GLN A 118 -9.73 12.55 -3.32
CA GLN A 118 -8.40 13.15 -3.37
C GLN A 118 -7.34 12.16 -2.91
N THR A 119 -7.58 11.47 -1.79
CA THR A 119 -6.68 10.43 -1.27
C THR A 119 -6.53 9.28 -2.26
N TYR A 120 -7.60 8.86 -2.93
CA TYR A 120 -7.54 7.82 -3.96
C TYR A 120 -6.68 8.25 -5.16
N ILE A 121 -6.87 9.46 -5.70
CA ILE A 121 -6.06 9.96 -6.82
C ILE A 121 -4.58 10.06 -6.42
N GLU A 122 -4.30 10.52 -5.20
CA GLU A 122 -2.94 10.56 -4.66
C GLU A 122 -2.35 9.15 -4.52
N SER A 123 -3.12 8.18 -4.02
CA SER A 123 -2.64 6.80 -3.89
C SER A 123 -2.34 6.17 -5.24
N LEU A 124 -3.13 6.46 -6.30
CA LEU A 124 -2.83 5.95 -7.65
C LEU A 124 -1.44 6.39 -8.12
N ARG A 125 -1.10 7.67 -7.88
CA ARG A 125 0.23 8.18 -8.24
C ARG A 125 1.33 7.49 -7.43
N VAL A 126 1.14 7.38 -6.11
CA VAL A 126 2.12 6.79 -5.21
C VAL A 126 2.39 5.33 -5.56
N ILE A 127 1.36 4.54 -5.87
CA ILE A 127 1.51 3.12 -6.23
C ILE A 127 2.33 2.95 -7.52
N VAL A 128 2.08 3.79 -8.53
CA VAL A 128 2.84 3.72 -9.79
C VAL A 128 4.29 4.17 -9.62
N GLU A 129 4.53 5.23 -8.85
CA GLU A 129 5.88 5.71 -8.53
C GLU A 129 6.66 4.65 -7.71
N ASP A 130 6.02 4.04 -6.70
CA ASP A 130 6.60 2.99 -5.88
C ASP A 130 6.88 1.73 -6.72
N GLY A 131 5.94 1.31 -7.56
CA GLY A 131 6.11 0.15 -8.44
C GLY A 131 7.29 0.33 -9.40
N PHE A 132 7.47 1.52 -9.97
CA PHE A 132 8.63 1.84 -10.81
C PHE A 132 9.94 1.82 -10.02
N ALA A 133 9.96 2.41 -8.82
CA ALA A 133 11.15 2.43 -7.96
C ALA A 133 11.56 1.03 -7.51
N ILE A 134 10.59 0.21 -7.11
CA ILE A 134 10.78 -1.18 -6.66
C ILE A 134 11.37 -2.04 -7.76
N CYS A 135 10.89 -1.91 -9.01
CA CYS A 135 11.44 -2.66 -10.14
C CYS A 135 12.96 -2.46 -10.26
N LYS A 136 13.43 -1.22 -10.12
CA LYS A 136 14.86 -0.91 -10.18
C LYS A 136 15.64 -1.52 -9.00
N VAL A 137 15.10 -1.40 -7.78
CA VAL A 137 15.75 -1.92 -6.57
C VAL A 137 15.84 -3.44 -6.62
N LEU A 138 14.74 -4.12 -6.97
CA LEU A 138 14.69 -5.58 -7.03
C LEU A 138 15.52 -6.14 -8.19
N PHE A 139 15.61 -5.44 -9.32
CA PHE A 139 16.52 -5.81 -10.40
C PHE A 139 17.98 -5.87 -9.93
N LEU A 140 18.43 -4.83 -9.22
CA LEU A 140 19.79 -4.80 -8.66
C LEU A 140 19.99 -5.92 -7.63
N ARG A 141 19.00 -6.14 -6.77
CA ARG A 141 19.06 -7.18 -5.73
C ARG A 141 19.14 -8.59 -6.33
N PHE A 142 18.38 -8.88 -7.40
CA PHE A 142 18.52 -10.15 -8.11
C PHE A 142 19.92 -10.34 -8.70
N LYS A 143 20.53 -9.26 -9.24
CA LYS A 143 21.91 -9.35 -9.73
C LYS A 143 22.94 -9.58 -8.62
N GLU A 144 22.73 -9.01 -7.44
CA GLU A 144 23.57 -9.29 -6.26
C GLU A 144 23.44 -10.75 -5.80
N LEU A 145 22.21 -11.29 -5.80
CA LEU A 145 21.94 -12.70 -5.48
C LEU A 145 22.57 -13.66 -6.50
N GLU A 146 22.48 -13.36 -7.81
CA GLU A 146 23.18 -14.13 -8.85
C GLU A 146 24.70 -14.15 -8.64
N VAL A 147 25.30 -13.01 -8.28
CA VAL A 147 26.75 -12.94 -8.01
C VAL A 147 27.10 -13.77 -6.77
N THR A 148 26.25 -13.74 -5.74
CA THR A 148 26.45 -14.51 -4.52
C THR A 148 26.35 -16.02 -4.80
N LEU A 149 25.38 -16.44 -5.61
CA LEU A 149 25.27 -17.83 -6.07
C LEU A 149 26.47 -18.26 -6.92
N ARG A 150 26.95 -17.40 -7.82
CA ARG A 150 28.14 -17.68 -8.63
C ARG A 150 29.40 -17.85 -7.76
N LYS A 151 29.52 -17.12 -6.65
CA LYS A 151 30.66 -17.27 -5.72
C LYS A 151 30.68 -18.63 -5.01
N LEU A 152 29.53 -19.30 -4.84
CA LEU A 152 29.48 -20.65 -4.26
C LEU A 152 30.12 -21.71 -5.17
N ASN A 153 30.31 -21.42 -6.47
CA ASN A 153 30.94 -22.35 -7.44
C ASN A 153 30.28 -23.75 -7.51
N VAL A 154 28.97 -23.86 -7.24
CA VAL A 154 28.21 -25.12 -7.36
C VAL A 154 27.21 -25.01 -8.53
N PRO A 155 27.56 -25.45 -9.75
CA PRO A 155 26.73 -25.24 -10.95
C PRO A 155 25.34 -25.89 -10.87
N SER A 156 25.25 -27.08 -10.29
CA SER A 156 23.99 -27.81 -10.10
C SER A 156 23.00 -27.04 -9.21
N TYR A 157 23.51 -26.25 -8.27
CA TYR A 157 22.70 -25.44 -7.37
C TYR A 157 22.18 -24.18 -8.07
N VAL A 158 23.02 -23.56 -8.91
CA VAL A 158 22.64 -22.37 -9.69
C VAL A 158 21.49 -22.67 -10.66
N GLN A 159 21.51 -23.83 -11.32
CA GLN A 159 20.45 -24.23 -12.27
C GLN A 159 19.06 -24.31 -11.64
N ASN A 160 18.95 -24.65 -10.35
CA ASN A 160 17.66 -24.75 -9.68
C ASN A 160 16.96 -23.40 -9.53
N PHE A 161 17.70 -22.29 -9.54
CA PHE A 161 17.15 -20.94 -9.38
C PHE A 161 16.99 -20.18 -10.69
N GLU A 162 17.49 -20.71 -11.82
CA GLU A 162 17.39 -20.03 -13.13
C GLU A 162 15.92 -19.68 -13.46
N GLN A 163 14.99 -20.62 -13.26
CA GLN A 163 13.57 -20.39 -13.51
C GLN A 163 12.97 -19.30 -12.60
N ASP A 164 13.40 -19.24 -11.33
CA ASP A 164 12.92 -18.24 -10.38
C ASP A 164 13.43 -16.82 -10.75
N PHE A 165 14.69 -16.71 -11.18
CA PHE A 165 15.25 -15.44 -11.66
C PHE A 165 14.59 -15.01 -12.98
N ASP A 166 14.40 -15.92 -13.93
CA ASP A 166 13.71 -15.63 -15.20
C ASP A 166 12.29 -15.15 -14.95
N SER A 167 11.57 -15.79 -14.02
CA SER A 167 10.22 -15.36 -13.60
C SER A 167 10.25 -13.97 -12.96
N GLY A 168 11.24 -13.68 -12.10
CA GLY A 168 11.42 -12.35 -11.50
C GLY A 168 11.72 -11.26 -12.54
N TYR A 169 12.54 -11.54 -13.55
CA TYR A 169 12.83 -10.61 -14.64
C TYR A 169 11.63 -10.42 -15.58
N ALA A 170 10.86 -11.47 -15.85
CA ALA A 170 9.62 -11.38 -16.61
C ALA A 170 8.61 -10.46 -15.90
N MET A 171 8.39 -10.65 -14.60
CA MET A 171 7.52 -9.77 -13.79
C MET A 171 7.97 -8.30 -13.81
N ILE A 172 9.28 -8.03 -13.76
CA ILE A 172 9.81 -6.65 -13.87
C ILE A 172 9.50 -6.06 -15.25
N SER A 173 9.65 -6.85 -16.32
CA SER A 173 9.32 -6.44 -17.68
C SER A 173 7.82 -6.17 -17.84
N ASP A 174 6.97 -7.01 -17.26
CA ASP A 174 5.52 -6.86 -17.30
C ASP A 174 5.07 -5.59 -16.58
N ILE A 175 5.58 -5.33 -15.36
CA ILE A 175 5.32 -4.08 -14.64
C ILE A 175 5.77 -2.87 -15.47
N SER A 176 6.95 -2.93 -16.08
CA SER A 176 7.45 -1.83 -16.93
C SER A 176 6.57 -1.60 -18.16
N THR A 177 6.01 -2.66 -18.73
CA THR A 177 5.12 -2.59 -19.88
C THR A 177 3.78 -1.96 -19.50
N ILE A 178 3.17 -2.41 -18.40
CA ILE A 178 1.90 -1.85 -17.88
C ILE A 178 2.03 -0.37 -17.55
N ILE A 179 3.16 0.06 -16.96
CA ILE A 179 3.40 1.48 -16.64
C ILE A 179 3.56 2.35 -17.91
N ARG A 180 3.98 1.77 -19.03
CA ARG A 180 4.11 2.48 -20.31
C ARG A 180 2.79 2.58 -21.07
N GLU A 181 1.89 1.62 -20.88
CA GLU A 181 0.57 1.62 -21.48
C GLU A 181 -0.33 2.66 -20.80
N ARG A 182 -1.13 3.37 -21.62
CA ARG A 182 -2.10 4.34 -21.12
C ARG A 182 -3.50 3.91 -21.54
N PRO A 183 -4.48 3.90 -20.64
CA PRO A 183 -4.38 4.21 -19.20
C PRO A 183 -3.72 3.09 -18.38
N ILE A 184 -2.99 3.44 -17.32
CA ILE A 184 -2.27 2.49 -16.45
C ILE A 184 -3.26 1.77 -15.54
N ASP A 185 -3.25 0.44 -15.53
CA ASP A 185 -3.97 -0.36 -14.54
C ASP A 185 -3.16 -0.46 -13.24
N VAL A 186 -3.47 0.43 -12.29
CA VAL A 186 -2.76 0.52 -11.01
C VAL A 186 -3.01 -0.69 -10.11
N SER A 187 -4.17 -1.34 -10.21
CA SER A 187 -4.49 -2.52 -9.42
C SER A 187 -3.62 -3.71 -9.84
N GLN A 188 -3.39 -3.87 -11.14
CA GLN A 188 -2.46 -4.90 -11.64
C GLN A 188 -1.02 -4.60 -11.23
N VAL A 189 -0.58 -3.35 -11.30
CA VAL A 189 0.76 -2.95 -10.84
C VAL A 189 0.95 -3.28 -9.36
N GLU A 190 -0.04 -3.01 -8.51
CA GLU A 190 0.01 -3.32 -7.08
C GLU A 190 0.14 -4.83 -6.80
N VAL A 191 -0.65 -5.65 -7.50
CA VAL A 191 -0.59 -7.12 -7.34
C VAL A 191 0.78 -7.65 -7.76
N LEU A 192 1.25 -7.28 -8.96
CA LEU A 192 2.53 -7.76 -9.49
C LEU A 192 3.73 -7.28 -8.65
N THR A 193 3.69 -6.05 -8.14
CA THR A 193 4.77 -5.54 -7.27
C THR A 193 4.80 -6.25 -5.92
N ASN A 194 3.65 -6.62 -5.36
CA ASN A 194 3.58 -7.41 -4.13
C ASN A 194 4.06 -8.86 -4.34
N GLU A 195 3.68 -9.49 -5.46
CA GLU A 195 4.17 -10.83 -5.83
C GLU A 195 5.68 -10.84 -6.05
N LEU A 196 6.20 -9.85 -6.79
CA LEU A 196 7.63 -9.68 -7.02
C LEU A 196 8.40 -9.47 -5.70
N ARG A 197 7.85 -8.68 -4.78
CA ARG A 197 8.45 -8.46 -3.45
C ARG A 197 8.49 -9.78 -2.66
N ALA A 198 7.41 -10.55 -2.65
CA ALA A 198 7.34 -11.83 -1.95
C ALA A 198 8.35 -12.85 -2.53
N LEU A 199 8.45 -12.93 -3.86
CA LEU A 199 9.43 -13.78 -4.54
C LEU A 199 10.86 -13.37 -4.19
N ALA A 200 11.15 -12.07 -4.20
CA ALA A 200 12.48 -11.57 -3.87
C ALA A 200 12.89 -11.86 -2.43
N THR A 201 12.02 -11.63 -1.45
CA THR A 201 12.30 -11.95 -0.04
C THR A 201 12.52 -13.45 0.16
N ARG A 202 11.68 -14.29 -0.45
CA ARG A 202 11.84 -15.74 -0.38
C ARG A 202 13.19 -16.20 -0.93
N LEU A 203 13.57 -15.71 -2.12
CA LEU A 203 14.85 -16.07 -2.74
C LEU A 203 16.04 -15.62 -1.89
N GLU A 204 15.98 -14.40 -1.35
CA GLU A 204 17.03 -13.89 -0.50
C GLU A 204 17.20 -14.68 0.78
N ASP A 205 16.10 -15.03 1.46
CA ASP A 205 16.16 -15.80 2.70
C ASP A 205 16.75 -17.19 2.47
N VAL A 206 16.37 -17.85 1.37
CA VAL A 206 16.92 -19.16 1.00
C VAL A 206 18.40 -19.04 0.67
N ILE A 207 18.78 -18.17 -0.26
CA ILE A 207 20.17 -18.03 -0.73
C ILE A 207 21.09 -17.60 0.43
N THR A 208 20.68 -16.63 1.25
CA THR A 208 21.52 -16.18 2.37
C THR A 208 21.69 -17.25 3.45
N THR A 209 20.66 -18.05 3.69
CA THR A 209 20.73 -19.18 4.62
C THR A 209 21.67 -20.26 4.10
N ASP A 210 21.55 -20.60 2.81
CA ASP A 210 22.39 -21.63 2.20
C ASP A 210 23.84 -21.19 2.05
N VAL A 211 24.11 -19.93 1.76
CA VAL A 211 25.48 -19.38 1.75
C VAL A 211 26.13 -19.50 3.12
N LYS A 212 25.39 -19.22 4.21
CA LYS A 212 25.91 -19.41 5.57
C LYS A 212 26.24 -20.88 5.84
N TYR A 213 25.32 -21.78 5.50
CA TYR A 213 25.56 -23.22 5.66
C TYR A 213 26.71 -23.73 4.79
N ALA A 214 26.86 -23.21 3.57
CA ALA A 214 27.95 -23.57 2.68
C ALA A 214 29.30 -23.15 3.29
N HIS A 215 29.42 -21.90 3.74
CA HIS A 215 30.64 -21.42 4.37
C HIS A 215 31.00 -22.22 5.64
N SER A 216 30.02 -22.45 6.52
CA SER A 216 30.26 -23.23 7.73
C SER A 216 30.55 -24.71 7.43
N ALA A 217 29.95 -25.29 6.39
CA ALA A 217 30.28 -26.65 5.96
C ALA A 217 31.71 -26.75 5.42
N GLU A 218 32.16 -25.78 4.61
CA GLU A 218 33.54 -25.71 4.13
C GLU A 218 34.56 -25.65 5.27
N GLU A 219 34.34 -24.79 6.27
CA GLU A 219 35.23 -24.68 7.43
C GLU A 219 35.35 -26.00 8.21
N VAL A 220 34.22 -26.70 8.40
CA VAL A 220 34.18 -27.98 9.10
C VAL A 220 34.82 -29.09 8.26
N ILE A 221 34.60 -29.12 6.95
CA ILE A 221 35.22 -30.08 6.01
C ILE A 221 36.74 -29.88 5.99
N VAL A 222 37.23 -28.64 5.92
CA VAL A 222 38.67 -28.33 5.98
C VAL A 222 39.27 -28.77 7.32
N SER A 223 38.56 -28.52 8.42
CA SER A 223 38.98 -28.95 9.75
C SER A 223 39.04 -30.48 9.88
N LEU A 224 38.05 -31.20 9.34
CA LEU A 224 38.03 -32.66 9.26
C LEU A 224 39.15 -33.22 8.38
N ASN A 225 39.47 -32.53 7.28
CA ASN A 225 40.50 -32.94 6.35
C ASN A 225 41.89 -32.99 7.03
N ALA A 226 42.14 -32.18 8.07
CA ALA A 226 43.35 -32.26 8.88
C ALA A 226 43.50 -33.62 9.62
N PHE A 227 42.39 -34.31 9.91
CA PHE A 227 42.38 -35.63 10.55
C PHE A 227 42.34 -36.79 9.54
N ARG A 228 42.16 -36.50 8.24
CA ARG A 228 42.07 -37.50 7.16
C ARG A 228 43.27 -38.46 7.08
N PRO A 229 44.52 -38.05 7.33
CA PRO A 229 45.66 -38.99 7.33
C PRO A 229 45.64 -39.98 8.49
N GLN A 230 44.93 -39.67 9.58
CA GLN A 230 44.93 -40.47 10.82
C GLN A 230 43.87 -41.57 10.80
N PHE A 231 42.82 -41.45 9.98
CA PHE A 231 41.69 -42.38 9.98
C PHE A 231 41.25 -42.72 8.55
N SER A 232 41.44 -43.98 8.12
CA SER A 232 41.04 -44.44 6.77
C SER A 232 39.52 -44.42 6.54
N GLU A 233 38.71 -44.74 7.56
CA GLU A 233 37.24 -44.67 7.49
C GLU A 233 36.71 -43.25 7.26
N LEU A 234 37.45 -42.24 7.75
CA LEU A 234 37.10 -40.84 7.57
C LEU A 234 37.25 -40.43 6.11
N HIS A 235 38.18 -41.03 5.37
CA HIS A 235 38.44 -40.70 3.97
C HIS A 235 37.26 -40.98 3.04
N ALA A 236 36.57 -42.12 3.22
CA ALA A 236 35.40 -42.49 2.42
C ALA A 236 34.20 -41.58 2.75
N LYS A 237 33.96 -41.32 4.04
CA LYS A 237 32.84 -40.46 4.47
C LYS A 237 33.03 -39.00 4.07
N LEU A 238 34.25 -38.46 4.14
CA LEU A 238 34.55 -37.10 3.66
C LEU A 238 34.31 -36.97 2.16
N ARG A 239 34.64 -38.00 1.37
CA ARG A 239 34.40 -37.99 -0.08
C ARG A 239 32.91 -37.96 -0.42
N ASP A 240 32.10 -38.70 0.34
CA ASP A 240 30.63 -38.68 0.18
C ASP A 240 30.04 -37.32 0.58
N GLU A 241 30.54 -36.69 1.66
CA GLU A 241 30.10 -35.36 2.10
C GLU A 241 30.57 -34.24 1.16
N GLU A 242 31.79 -34.33 0.60
CA GLU A 242 32.27 -33.46 -0.48
C GLU A 242 31.32 -33.53 -1.70
N GLN A 243 30.93 -34.75 -2.11
CA GLN A 243 30.00 -34.93 -3.22
C GLN A 243 28.59 -34.38 -2.92
N ARG A 244 28.11 -34.52 -1.68
CA ARG A 244 26.83 -33.92 -1.25
C ARG A 244 26.88 -32.40 -1.22
N PHE A 245 28.02 -31.82 -0.86
CA PHE A 245 28.25 -30.38 -0.89
C PHE A 245 28.15 -29.85 -2.33
N PHE A 246 28.77 -30.53 -3.28
CA PHE A 246 28.66 -30.20 -4.72
C PHE A 246 27.27 -30.44 -5.31
N ASN A 247 26.38 -31.15 -4.61
CA ASN A 247 24.98 -31.30 -4.98
C ASN A 247 24.06 -30.23 -4.35
N GLY A 248 24.61 -29.29 -3.55
CA GLY A 248 23.85 -28.19 -2.95
C GLY A 248 23.14 -28.52 -1.63
N LEU A 249 23.44 -29.66 -1.00
CA LEU A 249 22.82 -30.08 0.27
C LEU A 249 23.59 -29.52 1.50
N PHE A 250 23.82 -28.21 1.52
CA PHE A 250 24.75 -27.54 2.46
C PHE A 250 24.43 -27.78 3.94
N LYS A 251 23.15 -27.73 4.31
CA LYS A 251 22.71 -27.95 5.69
C LYS A 251 23.02 -29.37 6.18
N HIS A 252 22.71 -30.38 5.35
CA HIS A 252 22.98 -31.76 5.70
C HIS A 252 24.47 -32.06 5.80
N THR A 253 25.28 -31.51 4.89
CA THR A 253 26.73 -31.63 4.96
C THR A 253 27.31 -30.99 6.21
N TYR A 254 26.80 -29.84 6.63
CA TYR A 254 27.23 -29.17 7.85
C TYR A 254 26.92 -30.00 9.11
N GLU A 255 25.68 -30.46 9.27
CA GLU A 255 25.23 -31.24 10.43
C GLU A 255 26.01 -32.56 10.55
N ASN A 256 26.13 -33.30 9.46
CA ASN A 256 26.88 -34.56 9.42
C ASN A 256 28.37 -34.34 9.72
N SER A 257 28.98 -33.31 9.11
CA SER A 257 30.40 -33.02 9.30
C SER A 257 30.71 -32.58 10.73
N ILE A 258 29.84 -31.80 11.38
CA ILE A 258 30.00 -31.45 12.80
C ILE A 258 29.91 -32.68 13.70
N GLU A 259 28.96 -33.58 13.44
CA GLU A 259 28.82 -34.79 14.25
C GLU A 259 30.09 -35.66 14.13
N GLN A 260 30.66 -35.75 12.94
CA GLN A 260 31.93 -36.44 12.71
C GLN A 260 33.08 -35.74 13.47
N LEU A 261 33.18 -34.42 13.36
CA LEU A 261 34.24 -33.64 14.00
C LEU A 261 34.24 -33.85 15.52
N LYS A 262 33.06 -33.79 16.16
CA LYS A 262 32.90 -34.06 17.60
C LYS A 262 33.35 -35.47 17.98
N LYS A 263 33.01 -36.50 17.17
CA LYS A 263 33.42 -37.88 17.42
C LYS A 263 34.95 -38.06 17.37
N TYR A 264 35.64 -37.39 16.46
CA TYR A 264 37.09 -37.50 16.31
C TYR A 264 37.88 -36.60 17.26
N GLN A 265 37.33 -35.44 17.67
CA GLN A 265 37.90 -34.63 18.74
C GLN A 265 37.83 -35.32 20.10
N ASN A 266 36.70 -35.97 20.42
CA ASN A 266 36.53 -36.71 21.67
C ASN A 266 37.39 -37.99 21.74
N ARG A 267 37.81 -38.55 20.60
CA ARG A 267 38.74 -39.70 20.55
C ARG A 267 40.21 -39.32 20.76
N LYS A 268 40.55 -38.03 20.78
CA LYS A 268 41.91 -37.52 21.05
C LYS A 268 42.17 -37.22 22.52
N GLN A 269 41.14 -37.15 23.37
CA GLN A 269 41.26 -37.12 24.83
C GLN A 269 41.34 -38.54 25.38
#